data_AF-A0AA89LKC9-F1
#
_entry.id   AF-A0AA89LKC9-F1
#
_cell.length_a   1.000
_cell.length_b   1.000
_cell.length_c   1.000
_cell.angle_alpha   90.00
_cell.angle_beta   90.00
_cell.angle_gamma   90.00
#
_symmetry.space_group_name_H-M   'P 1'
#
loop_
_entity.id
_entity.type
_entity.pdbx_description
1 polymer ?
#
loop_
_entity_poly.entity_id
_entity_poly.type
_entity_poly.pdbx_seq_one_letter_code
_entity_poly.pdbx_strand_id
1 'polypeptide(L)'
;MLDLRSVSSVPTQAGVGQVAAAERNAGRLDVAGTPRTVARGGEGDIAVPHPSDRSGAAGARDATLTEDVASRQIVNAFRQFITGKSHGRMIESGEIWKDVPAQNARDHVRDLSKANLRGLYRELGALSGQEKQFVERFLATPFFATHSTAAPVKSGNDTVSLFSRQKLIDRHIIFNQANSPQEDIKLLGNDDFVFFSLEAGADPKKPSSRFGGTTYRFDFDDPHFRDTAWLSLVEMRFARTPNLDRHIEGLSPDEYSRLSKRTLQPFQTVFAGGDMKAGIALSIVRDMRENLSPDAQARVLGNVGEAHVNKLVNGLYRPEIKVARHFFSNQYMEVAVKKDDKF
;
A
#
# COMPACT_ATOMS: atom_id res chain seq x y z
N MET A 1 -35.88 -1.84 -58.92
CA MET A 1 -37.15 -2.59 -58.74
C MET A 1 -36.82 -3.86 -57.97
N LEU A 2 -37.71 -4.23 -57.04
CA LEU A 2 -37.69 -5.33 -56.08
C LEU A 2 -37.05 -5.04 -54.70
N ASP A 3 -37.98 -4.69 -53.83
CA ASP A 3 -37.99 -4.74 -52.36
C ASP A 3 -38.29 -6.18 -51.90
N LEU A 4 -37.79 -6.56 -50.71
CA LEU A 4 -38.49 -7.27 -49.62
C LEU A 4 -37.54 -8.12 -48.73
N ARG A 5 -37.34 -7.61 -47.51
CA ARG A 5 -37.49 -8.24 -46.17
C ARG A 5 -36.82 -9.60 -45.87
N SER A 6 -35.95 -9.58 -44.85
CA SER A 6 -35.81 -10.64 -43.84
C SER A 6 -35.16 -10.07 -42.56
N VAL A 7 -35.96 -9.52 -41.64
CA VAL A 7 -36.27 -10.05 -40.30
C VAL A 7 -35.05 -10.37 -39.39
N SER A 8 -34.82 -9.40 -38.51
CA SER A 8 -34.33 -9.44 -37.13
C SER A 8 -34.40 -10.78 -36.36
N SER A 9 -33.30 -11.13 -35.69
CA SER A 9 -33.34 -11.68 -34.33
C SER A 9 -32.06 -11.31 -33.55
N VAL A 10 -32.19 -10.30 -32.68
CA VAL A 10 -31.23 -9.93 -31.63
C VAL A 10 -31.37 -10.94 -30.48
N PRO A 11 -30.30 -11.53 -29.94
CA PRO A 11 -30.39 -12.30 -28.71
C PRO A 11 -30.56 -11.36 -27.53
N THR A 12 -31.68 -11.53 -26.85
CA THR A 12 -32.13 -10.85 -25.64
C THR A 12 -31.11 -10.95 -24.51
N GLN A 13 -30.82 -9.80 -23.88
CA GLN A 13 -30.10 -9.69 -22.62
C GLN A 13 -30.77 -10.54 -21.54
N ALA A 14 -30.01 -11.47 -20.96
CA ALA A 14 -30.34 -12.03 -19.66
C ALA A 14 -29.86 -11.03 -18.59
N GLY A 15 -30.82 -10.43 -17.88
CA GLY A 15 -30.56 -9.55 -16.75
C GLY A 15 -29.85 -10.31 -15.62
N VAL A 16 -28.74 -9.76 -15.16
CA VAL A 16 -28.08 -10.17 -13.91
C VAL A 16 -28.38 -9.09 -12.89
N GLY A 17 -28.98 -9.56 -11.79
CA GLY A 17 -29.66 -8.76 -10.78
C GLY A 17 -28.77 -7.77 -10.04
N GLN A 18 -29.44 -6.70 -9.59
CA GLN A 18 -28.98 -5.82 -8.53
C GLN A 18 -28.57 -6.64 -7.31
N VAL A 19 -27.27 -6.71 -7.03
CA VAL A 19 -26.76 -7.18 -5.75
C VAL A 19 -26.81 -5.99 -4.80
N ALA A 20 -27.72 -6.06 -3.84
CA ALA A 20 -27.82 -5.11 -2.75
C ALA A 20 -26.47 -4.95 -2.04
N ALA A 21 -26.11 -3.70 -1.75
CA ALA A 21 -24.94 -3.35 -0.97
C ALA A 21 -25.05 -3.95 0.43
N ALA A 22 -24.38 -5.07 0.66
CA ALA A 22 -24.19 -5.61 1.99
C ALA A 22 -23.20 -4.70 2.73
N GLU A 23 -23.70 -4.01 3.76
CA GLU A 23 -22.90 -3.26 4.73
C GLU A 23 -21.78 -4.15 5.28
N ARG A 24 -20.55 -3.88 4.86
CA ARG A 24 -19.35 -4.48 5.46
C ARG A 24 -19.07 -3.77 6.79
N ASN A 25 -19.74 -4.22 7.84
CA ASN A 25 -19.29 -3.96 9.21
C ASN A 25 -17.97 -4.70 9.44
N ALA A 26 -16.85 -4.01 9.25
CA ALA A 26 -15.53 -4.51 9.60
C ALA A 26 -15.41 -4.60 11.12
N GLY A 27 -15.75 -5.77 11.67
CA GLY A 27 -15.50 -6.10 13.07
C GLY A 27 -14.03 -5.95 13.42
N ARG A 28 -13.75 -5.09 14.41
CA ARG A 28 -12.42 -4.86 14.98
C ARG A 28 -12.11 -6.01 15.94
N LEU A 29 -11.11 -6.83 15.62
CA LEU A 29 -10.55 -7.85 16.51
C LEU A 29 -9.30 -7.30 17.19
N ASP A 30 -9.14 -7.57 18.49
CA ASP A 30 -7.90 -7.27 19.21
C ASP A 30 -6.86 -8.38 19.00
N VAL A 31 -5.66 -8.17 19.57
CA VAL A 31 -4.49 -9.05 19.41
C VAL A 31 -4.73 -10.46 19.97
N ALA A 32 -5.79 -10.66 20.77
CA ALA A 32 -6.20 -11.95 21.32
C ALA A 32 -7.34 -12.62 20.52
N GLY A 33 -7.83 -12.00 19.44
CA GLY A 33 -8.86 -12.59 18.58
C GLY A 33 -10.27 -12.61 19.21
N THR A 34 -10.54 -11.78 20.22
CA THR A 34 -11.87 -11.74 20.85
C THR A 34 -12.79 -10.78 20.10
N PRO A 35 -13.98 -11.20 19.62
CA PRO A 35 -14.94 -10.29 19.00
C PRO A 35 -15.56 -9.37 20.05
N ARG A 36 -15.36 -8.05 19.94
CA ARG A 36 -16.18 -7.07 20.68
C ARG A 36 -17.24 -6.49 19.77
N THR A 37 -18.51 -6.70 20.13
CA THR A 37 -19.61 -5.93 19.56
C THR A 37 -19.73 -4.64 20.37
N VAL A 38 -19.42 -3.49 19.77
CA VAL A 38 -19.73 -2.20 20.40
C VAL A 38 -21.16 -1.86 20.02
N ALA A 39 -22.12 -2.18 20.89
CA ALA A 39 -23.45 -1.60 20.80
C ALA A 39 -23.38 -0.14 21.26
N ARG A 40 -23.82 0.80 20.41
CA ARG A 40 -24.10 2.18 20.84
C ARG A 40 -25.40 2.19 21.62
N GLY A 41 -25.34 2.42 22.94
CA GLY A 41 -26.49 2.84 23.73
C GLY A 41 -26.83 4.30 23.43
N GLY A 42 -28.12 4.65 23.46
CA GLY A 42 -28.64 5.98 23.12
C GLY A 42 -28.25 7.13 24.06
N GLU A 43 -27.57 6.84 25.17
CA GLU A 43 -27.07 7.84 26.12
C GLU A 43 -25.73 7.35 26.69
N GLY A 44 -24.61 7.83 26.14
CA GLY A 44 -23.34 8.10 26.83
C GLY A 44 -22.56 7.02 27.61
N ASP A 45 -23.15 5.94 28.12
CA ASP A 45 -22.51 5.01 29.07
C ASP A 45 -22.20 3.64 28.46
N ILE A 46 -20.99 3.16 28.73
CA ILE A 46 -20.46 1.86 28.28
C ILE A 46 -20.90 0.78 29.28
N ALA A 47 -21.93 0.01 28.93
CA ALA A 47 -22.29 -1.21 29.65
C ALA A 47 -21.54 -2.42 29.08
N VAL A 48 -20.87 -3.19 29.96
CA VAL A 48 -20.20 -4.46 29.61
C VAL A 48 -21.20 -5.60 29.87
N PRO A 49 -21.53 -6.47 28.88
CA PRO A 49 -22.40 -7.61 29.13
C PRO A 49 -21.71 -8.69 29.98
N HIS A 50 -22.49 -9.29 30.89
CA HIS A 50 -22.07 -10.32 31.82
C HIS A 50 -22.04 -11.72 31.16
N PRO A 51 -21.13 -12.65 31.52
CA PRO A 51 -20.82 -13.85 30.72
C PRO A 51 -21.83 -15.01 30.78
N SER A 52 -23.05 -14.82 31.26
CA SER A 52 -23.99 -15.93 31.51
C SER A 52 -25.02 -16.22 30.41
N ASP A 53 -25.05 -15.43 29.33
CA ASP A 53 -26.04 -15.63 28.26
C ASP A 53 -25.40 -16.18 26.99
N ARG A 54 -25.37 -17.52 26.87
CA ARG A 54 -25.69 -18.27 25.63
C ARG A 54 -25.51 -19.77 25.80
N SER A 55 -26.64 -20.47 25.74
CA SER A 55 -26.74 -21.92 25.56
C SER A 55 -26.97 -22.27 24.08
N GLY A 56 -26.26 -23.31 23.61
CA GLY A 56 -26.76 -24.27 22.62
C GLY A 56 -26.67 -23.93 21.13
N ALA A 57 -25.49 -24.14 20.51
CA ALA A 57 -25.27 -24.74 19.17
C ALA A 57 -23.85 -24.42 18.63
N ALA A 58 -22.79 -24.90 19.30
CA ALA A 58 -21.40 -24.47 19.05
C ALA A 58 -20.45 -25.58 18.53
N GLY A 59 -20.96 -26.72 18.05
CA GLY A 59 -20.07 -27.86 17.72
C GLY A 59 -19.27 -27.71 16.43
N ALA A 60 -19.90 -27.26 15.34
CA ALA A 60 -19.30 -27.30 14.00
C ALA A 60 -18.82 -25.94 13.48
N ARG A 61 -19.51 -24.83 13.84
CA ARG A 61 -19.09 -23.47 13.47
C ARG A 61 -17.87 -23.00 14.24
N ASP A 62 -17.73 -23.43 15.50
CA ASP A 62 -16.64 -22.99 16.39
C ASP A 62 -15.30 -23.63 16.00
N ALA A 63 -15.31 -24.88 15.56
CA ALA A 63 -14.13 -25.57 15.00
C ALA A 63 -13.62 -24.91 13.71
N THR A 64 -14.53 -24.55 12.77
CA THR A 64 -14.13 -23.87 11.54
C THR A 64 -13.65 -22.43 11.76
N LEU A 65 -14.23 -21.72 12.73
CA LEU A 65 -13.79 -20.36 13.10
C LEU A 65 -12.43 -20.40 13.83
N THR A 66 -12.20 -21.40 14.68
CA THR A 66 -10.91 -21.59 15.35
C THR A 66 -9.81 -22.06 14.40
N GLU A 67 -10.11 -22.93 13.43
CA GLU A 67 -9.18 -23.34 12.37
C GLU A 67 -8.78 -22.17 11.45
N ASP A 68 -9.73 -21.31 11.09
CA ASP A 68 -9.46 -20.09 10.31
C ASP A 68 -8.62 -19.06 11.10
N VAL A 69 -8.84 -18.94 12.42
CA VAL A 69 -7.99 -18.10 13.28
C VAL A 69 -6.57 -18.69 13.39
N ALA A 70 -6.43 -19.98 13.66
CA ALA A 70 -5.13 -20.64 13.77
C ALA A 70 -4.34 -20.55 12.46
N SER A 71 -4.99 -20.80 11.32
CA SER A 71 -4.39 -20.69 9.98
C SER A 71 -3.86 -19.28 9.72
N ARG A 72 -4.64 -18.24 10.04
CA ARG A 72 -4.20 -16.84 9.90
C ARG A 72 -3.02 -16.50 10.81
N GLN A 73 -3.01 -16.98 12.05
CA GLN A 73 -1.90 -16.78 12.98
C GLN A 73 -0.61 -17.45 12.48
N ILE A 74 -0.71 -18.69 12.02
CA ILE A 74 0.42 -19.44 11.45
C ILE A 74 0.97 -18.71 10.22
N VAL A 75 0.10 -18.33 9.27
CA VAL A 75 0.51 -17.60 8.06
C VAL A 75 1.18 -16.27 8.43
N ASN A 76 0.64 -15.52 9.37
CA ASN A 76 1.24 -14.27 9.83
C ASN A 76 2.63 -14.50 10.47
N ALA A 77 2.77 -15.52 11.32
CA ALA A 77 4.05 -15.88 11.93
C ALA A 77 5.10 -16.24 10.87
N PHE A 78 4.72 -17.02 9.84
CA PHE A 78 5.58 -17.34 8.71
C PHE A 78 6.00 -16.10 7.93
N ARG A 79 5.07 -15.19 7.61
CA ARG A 79 5.39 -13.92 6.93
C ARG A 79 6.36 -13.08 7.76
N GLN A 80 6.12 -12.93 9.07
CA GLN A 80 7.00 -12.18 9.96
C GLN A 80 8.41 -12.81 10.07
N PHE A 81 8.50 -14.14 10.05
CA PHE A 81 9.78 -14.84 10.04
C PHE A 81 10.55 -14.57 8.74
N ILE A 82 9.88 -14.64 7.59
CA ILE A 82 10.48 -14.32 6.29
C ILE A 82 10.92 -12.86 6.24
N THR A 83 10.04 -11.93 6.63
CA THR A 83 10.34 -10.50 6.71
C THR A 83 11.53 -10.22 7.62
N GLY A 84 11.61 -10.87 8.78
CA GLY A 84 12.74 -10.72 9.68
C GLY A 84 14.07 -11.14 9.06
N LYS A 85 14.09 -12.23 8.27
CA LYS A 85 15.28 -12.65 7.53
C LYS A 85 15.69 -11.64 6.45
N SER A 86 14.73 -11.14 5.67
CA SER A 86 15.02 -10.16 4.62
C SER A 86 15.48 -8.82 5.21
N HIS A 87 14.92 -8.37 6.34
CA HIS A 87 15.45 -7.19 7.07
C HIS A 87 16.85 -7.44 7.63
N GLY A 88 17.09 -8.62 8.22
CA GLY A 88 18.42 -9.02 8.70
C GLY A 88 19.47 -8.89 7.60
N ARG A 89 19.23 -9.52 6.45
CA ARG A 89 20.10 -9.40 5.27
C ARG A 89 20.27 -7.95 4.83
N MET A 90 19.18 -7.20 4.73
CA MET A 90 19.22 -5.80 4.28
C MET A 90 20.13 -4.94 5.16
N ILE A 91 20.03 -5.11 6.47
CA ILE A 91 20.82 -4.35 7.43
C ILE A 91 22.27 -4.82 7.49
N GLU A 92 22.51 -6.13 7.38
CA GLU A 92 23.87 -6.70 7.33
C GLU A 92 24.65 -6.32 6.06
N SER A 93 23.96 -6.17 4.92
CA SER A 93 24.59 -6.01 3.62
C SER A 93 24.54 -4.59 3.05
N GLY A 94 23.56 -3.78 3.43
CA GLY A 94 23.39 -2.43 2.90
C GLY A 94 24.21 -1.39 3.67
N GLU A 95 25.08 -0.67 2.96
CA GLU A 95 25.97 0.34 3.55
C GLU A 95 25.22 1.45 4.31
N ILE A 96 24.01 1.84 3.89
CA ILE A 96 23.23 2.86 4.61
C ILE A 96 22.84 2.40 6.03
N TRP A 97 22.80 1.10 6.28
CA TRP A 97 22.35 0.50 7.55
C TRP A 97 23.49 0.13 8.49
N LYS A 98 24.75 0.46 8.14
CA LYS A 98 25.97 0.02 8.86
C LYS A 98 25.97 0.30 10.36
N ASP A 99 25.25 1.33 10.80
CA ASP A 99 25.19 1.75 12.21
C ASP A 99 24.03 1.09 12.98
N VAL A 100 23.25 0.22 12.31
CA VAL A 100 22.15 -0.51 12.94
C VAL A 100 22.69 -1.82 13.55
N PRO A 101 22.56 -2.02 14.87
CA PRO A 101 23.02 -3.25 15.50
C PRO A 101 22.25 -4.47 14.98
N ALA A 102 22.97 -5.58 14.69
CA ALA A 102 22.40 -6.78 14.11
C ALA A 102 21.23 -7.37 14.94
N GLN A 103 21.31 -7.29 16.27
CA GLN A 103 20.25 -7.74 17.17
C GLN A 103 18.92 -6.98 16.98
N ASN A 104 18.96 -5.76 16.45
CA ASN A 104 17.78 -4.93 16.20
C ASN A 104 17.25 -5.11 14.77
N ALA A 105 17.96 -5.81 13.90
CA ALA A 105 17.71 -5.78 12.47
C ALA A 105 16.28 -6.20 12.09
N ARG A 106 15.73 -7.20 12.78
CA ARG A 106 14.39 -7.73 12.53
C ARG A 106 13.29 -6.67 12.68
N ASP A 107 13.39 -5.84 13.73
CA ASP A 107 12.34 -4.89 14.12
C ASP A 107 12.67 -3.45 13.74
N HIS A 108 13.92 -3.16 13.31
CA HIS A 108 14.40 -1.81 13.05
C HIS A 108 13.49 -0.98 12.14
N VAL A 109 13.01 -1.53 11.02
CA VAL A 109 12.10 -0.83 10.10
C VAL A 109 10.77 -0.47 10.76
N ARG A 110 10.25 -1.34 11.63
CA ARG A 110 9.02 -1.10 12.39
C ARG A 110 9.26 -0.03 13.46
N ASP A 111 10.43 -0.03 14.08
CA ASP A 111 10.80 0.98 15.07
C ASP A 111 10.99 2.36 14.42
N LEU A 112 11.60 2.42 13.23
CA LEU A 112 11.65 3.63 12.40
C LEU A 112 10.25 4.14 12.08
N SER A 113 9.35 3.27 11.60
CA SER A 113 7.95 3.62 11.32
C SER A 113 7.27 4.29 12.52
N LYS A 114 7.35 3.65 13.69
CA LYS A 114 6.76 4.17 14.93
C LYS A 114 7.43 5.46 15.40
N ALA A 115 8.74 5.60 15.23
CA ALA A 115 9.46 6.82 15.59
C ALA A 115 9.04 7.98 14.68
N ASN A 116 9.01 7.75 13.36
CA ASN A 116 8.59 8.73 12.36
C ASN A 116 7.14 9.17 12.56
N LEU A 117 6.23 8.22 12.78
CA LEU A 117 4.83 8.53 13.00
C LEU A 117 4.61 9.33 14.30
N ARG A 118 5.30 8.97 15.39
CA ARG A 118 5.29 9.76 16.63
C ARG A 118 5.90 11.15 16.45
N GLY A 119 6.94 11.26 15.63
CA GLY A 119 7.54 12.54 15.24
C GLY A 119 6.51 13.43 14.55
N LEU A 120 5.85 12.92 13.51
CA LEU A 120 4.79 13.62 12.77
C LEU A 120 3.66 14.09 13.69
N TYR A 121 3.15 13.23 14.58
CA TYR A 121 2.11 13.64 15.54
C TYR A 121 2.57 14.77 16.46
N ARG A 122 3.83 14.75 16.90
CA ARG A 122 4.39 15.79 17.78
C ARG A 122 4.61 17.10 17.05
N GLU A 123 5.17 17.05 15.85
CA GLU A 123 5.47 18.20 15.01
C GLU A 123 4.19 18.91 14.55
N LEU A 124 3.18 18.13 14.13
CA LEU A 124 1.92 18.68 13.66
C LEU A 124 1.03 19.19 14.81
N GLY A 125 1.12 18.60 16.00
CA GLY A 125 0.23 18.93 17.10
C GLY A 125 -1.24 18.78 16.70
N ALA A 126 -2.07 19.78 17.03
CA ALA A 126 -3.47 19.77 16.64
C ALA A 126 -3.64 20.01 15.13
N LEU A 127 -4.36 19.11 14.47
CA LEU A 127 -4.80 19.30 13.08
C LEU A 127 -5.97 20.29 13.02
N SER A 128 -5.97 21.15 12.00
CA SER A 128 -7.11 21.99 11.64
C SER A 128 -8.30 21.14 11.18
N GLY A 129 -9.51 21.71 11.14
CA GLY A 129 -10.70 20.99 10.67
C GLY A 129 -10.53 20.45 9.25
N GLN A 130 -9.88 21.21 8.37
CA GLN A 130 -9.59 20.80 7.01
C GLN A 130 -8.54 19.70 6.94
N GLU A 131 -7.45 19.80 7.70
CA GLU A 131 -6.41 18.76 7.76
C GLU A 131 -6.99 17.44 8.28
N LYS A 132 -7.86 17.49 9.30
CA LYS A 132 -8.57 16.29 9.79
C LYS A 132 -9.42 15.65 8.71
N GLN A 133 -10.22 16.45 8.01
CA GLN A 133 -11.06 15.95 6.93
C GLN A 133 -10.23 15.34 5.78
N PHE A 134 -9.11 15.98 5.44
CA PHE A 134 -8.17 15.43 4.46
C PHE A 134 -7.64 14.07 4.91
N VAL A 135 -7.12 13.97 6.14
CA VAL A 135 -6.57 12.72 6.68
C VAL A 135 -7.63 11.62 6.71
N GLU A 136 -8.83 11.90 7.22
CA GLU A 136 -9.93 10.93 7.28
C GLU A 136 -10.28 10.39 5.89
N ARG A 137 -10.44 11.28 4.91
CA ARG A 137 -10.78 10.89 3.53
C ARG A 137 -9.63 10.20 2.82
N PHE A 138 -8.38 10.60 3.08
CA PHE A 138 -7.20 9.92 2.57
C PHE A 138 -7.14 8.48 3.09
N LEU A 139 -7.34 8.27 4.38
CA LEU A 139 -7.32 6.93 4.99
C LEU A 139 -8.45 6.03 4.45
N ALA A 140 -9.59 6.61 4.13
CA ALA A 140 -10.73 5.92 3.50
C ALA A 140 -10.57 5.70 1.99
N THR A 141 -9.61 6.34 1.34
CA THR A 141 -9.37 6.19 -0.11
C THR A 141 -8.87 4.77 -0.40
N PRO A 142 -9.44 4.08 -1.42
CA PRO A 142 -8.90 2.79 -1.85
C PRO A 142 -7.54 2.99 -2.50
N PHE A 143 -6.56 2.20 -2.07
CA PHE A 143 -5.21 2.21 -2.62
C PHE A 143 -4.88 0.83 -3.19
N PHE A 144 -4.03 0.81 -4.20
CA PHE A 144 -3.54 -0.40 -4.83
C PHE A 144 -2.02 -0.41 -4.91
N ALA A 145 -1.42 -1.53 -4.48
CA ALA A 145 -0.03 -1.82 -4.76
C ALA A 145 0.08 -2.36 -6.20
N THR A 146 0.95 -1.77 -7.01
CA THR A 146 1.07 -2.09 -8.43
C THR A 146 2.45 -2.60 -8.77
N HIS A 147 2.52 -3.68 -9.56
CA HIS A 147 3.75 -4.27 -10.05
C HIS A 147 3.65 -4.48 -11.56
N SER A 148 4.53 -3.84 -12.33
CA SER A 148 4.59 -4.03 -13.78
C SER A 148 5.71 -5.01 -14.13
N THR A 149 5.42 -5.98 -14.98
CA THR A 149 6.42 -6.97 -15.43
C THR A 149 6.06 -7.55 -16.79
N ALA A 150 7.06 -8.00 -17.53
CA ALA A 150 6.88 -8.81 -18.74
C ALA A 150 7.08 -10.31 -18.46
N ALA A 151 7.45 -10.68 -17.24
CA ALA A 151 7.70 -12.07 -16.88
C ALA A 151 6.38 -12.86 -16.75
N PRO A 152 6.39 -14.17 -17.05
CA PRO A 152 5.24 -15.04 -16.84
C PRO A 152 5.08 -15.34 -15.35
N VAL A 153 4.37 -14.45 -14.64
CA VAL A 153 4.20 -14.53 -13.18
C VAL A 153 2.96 -15.30 -12.73
N LYS A 154 2.07 -15.68 -13.66
CA LYS A 154 0.86 -16.46 -13.35
C LYS A 154 1.15 -17.96 -13.36
N SER A 155 0.75 -18.66 -12.30
CA SER A 155 0.71 -20.12 -12.27
C SER A 155 -0.61 -20.66 -12.83
N GLY A 156 -0.67 -21.98 -13.10
CA GLY A 156 -1.85 -22.63 -13.70
C GLY A 156 -3.14 -22.58 -12.89
N ASN A 157 -3.08 -22.16 -11.62
CA ASN A 157 -4.23 -21.93 -10.74
C ASN A 157 -4.61 -20.43 -10.62
N ASP A 158 -4.20 -19.62 -11.60
CA ASP A 158 -4.45 -18.17 -11.64
C ASP A 158 -3.90 -17.39 -10.43
N THR A 159 -2.80 -17.87 -9.84
CA THR A 159 -2.09 -17.15 -8.78
C THR A 159 -0.92 -16.38 -9.38
N VAL A 160 -0.84 -15.08 -9.09
CA VAL A 160 0.34 -14.27 -9.41
C VAL A 160 1.42 -14.53 -8.36
N SER A 161 2.60 -14.93 -8.83
CA SER A 161 3.79 -15.22 -8.04
C SER A 161 4.91 -14.25 -8.38
N LEU A 162 5.20 -13.32 -7.47
CA LEU A 162 6.29 -12.36 -7.60
C LEU A 162 7.43 -12.74 -6.66
N PHE A 163 8.66 -12.67 -7.15
CA PHE A 163 9.86 -13.05 -6.41
C PHE A 163 10.83 -11.88 -6.31
N SER A 164 11.49 -11.74 -5.15
CA SER A 164 12.61 -10.83 -4.98
C SER A 164 13.77 -11.24 -5.90
N ARG A 165 14.72 -10.32 -6.14
CA ARG A 165 15.93 -10.65 -6.90
C ARG A 165 16.66 -11.83 -6.27
N GLN A 166 16.88 -11.81 -4.96
CA GLN A 166 17.55 -12.91 -4.28
C GLN A 166 16.79 -14.23 -4.44
N LYS A 167 15.46 -14.22 -4.38
CA LYS A 167 14.65 -15.43 -4.59
C LYS A 167 14.70 -15.94 -6.03
N LEU A 168 14.81 -15.06 -7.03
CA LEU A 168 15.00 -15.43 -8.43
C LEU A 168 16.36 -16.12 -8.64
N ILE A 169 17.41 -15.58 -8.03
CA ILE A 169 18.77 -16.17 -8.02
C ILE A 169 18.73 -17.56 -7.38
N ASP A 170 18.17 -17.68 -6.16
CA ASP A 170 18.06 -18.95 -5.44
C ASP A 170 17.34 -20.04 -6.25
N ARG A 171 16.38 -19.65 -7.10
CA ARG A 171 15.58 -20.55 -7.94
C ARG A 171 16.13 -20.75 -9.35
N HIS A 172 17.26 -20.13 -9.69
CA HIS A 172 17.84 -20.17 -11.04
C HIS A 172 16.85 -19.70 -12.13
N ILE A 173 15.97 -18.75 -11.79
CA ILE A 173 15.04 -18.15 -12.74
C ILE A 173 15.79 -17.02 -13.46
N ILE A 174 15.73 -16.98 -14.79
CA ILE A 174 16.34 -15.92 -15.60
C ILE A 174 15.51 -14.64 -15.49
N PHE A 175 16.16 -13.51 -15.24
CA PHE A 175 15.51 -12.21 -15.13
C PHE A 175 16.43 -11.08 -15.60
N ASN A 176 15.86 -9.89 -15.82
CA ASN A 176 16.63 -8.70 -16.16
C ASN A 176 17.40 -8.19 -14.94
N GLN A 177 18.73 -8.35 -14.97
CA GLN A 177 19.60 -7.91 -13.89
C GLN A 177 19.92 -6.41 -13.89
N ALA A 178 19.66 -5.69 -14.99
CA ALA A 178 19.99 -4.27 -15.16
C ALA A 178 19.07 -3.34 -14.36
N ASN A 179 17.89 -3.81 -13.93
CA ASN A 179 16.92 -3.02 -13.16
C ASN A 179 17.35 -2.79 -11.69
N SER A 180 18.39 -3.47 -11.22
CA SER A 180 18.98 -3.28 -9.88
C SER A 180 20.50 -3.32 -10.00
N PRO A 181 21.14 -2.18 -10.32
CA PRO A 181 22.59 -2.04 -10.36
C PRO A 181 23.27 -2.56 -9.10
N GLN A 182 24.49 -3.07 -9.23
CA GLN A 182 25.21 -3.66 -8.10
C GLN A 182 25.52 -2.62 -7.02
N GLU A 183 25.65 -1.35 -7.40
CA GLU A 183 25.82 -0.22 -6.51
C GLU A 183 24.56 0.02 -5.65
N ASP A 184 23.36 -0.14 -6.23
CA ASP A 184 22.10 -0.04 -5.46
C ASP A 184 22.02 -1.15 -4.42
N ILE A 185 22.38 -2.37 -4.82
CA ILE A 185 22.36 -3.54 -3.93
C ILE A 185 23.34 -3.35 -2.78
N LYS A 186 24.57 -2.91 -3.07
CA LYS A 186 25.59 -2.65 -2.04
C LYS A 186 25.18 -1.52 -1.09
N LEU A 187 24.56 -0.46 -1.61
CA LEU A 187 24.16 0.68 -0.80
C LEU A 187 22.94 0.35 0.08
N LEU A 188 21.89 -0.24 -0.50
CA LEU A 188 20.58 -0.37 0.14
C LEU A 188 20.34 -1.74 0.78
N GLY A 189 20.96 -2.81 0.28
CA GLY A 189 20.76 -4.19 0.76
C GLY A 189 19.34 -4.74 0.55
N ASN A 190 18.48 -4.06 -0.19
CA ASN A 190 17.05 -4.38 -0.28
C ASN A 190 16.69 -5.32 -1.45
N ASP A 191 17.67 -6.10 -1.94
CA ASP A 191 17.52 -7.01 -3.08
C ASP A 191 16.69 -8.27 -2.78
N ASP A 192 16.41 -8.55 -1.50
CA ASP A 192 15.48 -9.59 -1.07
C ASP A 192 14.04 -9.08 -0.87
N PHE A 193 13.65 -7.96 -1.51
CA PHE A 193 12.28 -7.46 -1.52
C PHE A 193 11.65 -7.46 -2.92
N VAL A 194 10.33 -7.64 -2.97
CA VAL A 194 9.48 -7.37 -4.13
C VAL A 194 8.97 -5.94 -4.02
N PHE A 195 9.15 -5.16 -5.08
CA PHE A 195 8.81 -3.74 -5.10
C PHE A 195 7.47 -3.49 -5.78
N PHE A 196 6.67 -2.59 -5.21
CA PHE A 196 5.41 -2.13 -5.77
C PHE A 196 5.34 -0.61 -5.72
N SER A 197 4.69 -0.01 -6.71
CA SER A 197 4.29 1.40 -6.68
C SER A 197 2.91 1.55 -6.03
N LEU A 198 2.63 2.70 -5.44
CA LEU A 198 1.33 3.01 -4.84
C LEU A 198 0.44 3.81 -5.81
N GLU A 199 -0.77 3.32 -6.06
CA GLU A 199 -1.81 4.02 -6.81
C GLU A 199 -3.04 4.27 -5.96
N ALA A 200 -3.61 5.48 -6.03
CA ALA A 200 -4.89 5.79 -5.40
C ALA A 200 -6.03 5.63 -6.41
N GLY A 201 -7.11 4.97 -5.96
CA GLY A 201 -8.34 4.81 -6.69
C GLY A 201 -8.54 3.47 -7.38
N ALA A 202 -9.80 3.15 -7.64
CA ALA A 202 -10.21 1.87 -8.23
C ALA A 202 -9.74 1.71 -9.68
N ASP A 203 -9.67 2.79 -10.45
CA ASP A 203 -9.27 2.74 -11.85
C ASP A 203 -7.74 2.77 -12.02
N PRO A 204 -7.16 1.98 -12.93
CA PRO A 204 -5.74 2.04 -13.26
C PRO A 204 -5.36 3.43 -13.77
N LYS A 205 -4.30 4.02 -13.20
CA LYS A 205 -3.87 5.39 -13.58
C LYS A 205 -2.59 5.43 -14.39
N LYS A 206 -1.80 4.35 -14.40
CA LYS A 206 -0.51 4.30 -15.09
C LYS A 206 -0.66 3.80 -16.53
N PRO A 207 -0.39 4.64 -17.56
CA PRO A 207 -0.60 4.25 -18.96
C PRO A 207 0.57 3.45 -19.55
N SER A 208 1.77 3.53 -18.95
CA SER A 208 2.99 2.88 -19.45
C SER A 208 3.95 2.45 -18.34
N SER A 209 4.81 1.49 -18.64
CA SER A 209 5.87 1.05 -17.72
C SER A 209 7.10 0.53 -18.47
N ARG A 210 8.29 0.88 -17.97
CA ARG A 210 9.57 0.34 -18.48
C ARG A 210 9.81 -1.13 -18.08
N PHE A 211 9.12 -1.60 -17.04
CA PHE A 211 9.34 -2.93 -16.48
C PHE A 211 8.53 -4.02 -17.18
N GLY A 212 7.57 -3.65 -18.03
CA GLY A 212 6.79 -4.59 -18.82
C GLY A 212 5.44 -4.04 -19.27
N GLY A 213 4.80 -4.75 -20.21
CA GLY A 213 3.51 -4.38 -20.79
C GLY A 213 2.29 -4.80 -19.96
N THR A 214 2.49 -5.47 -18.83
CA THR A 214 1.39 -5.88 -17.93
C THR A 214 1.64 -5.32 -16.54
N THR A 215 0.61 -4.72 -15.95
CA THR A 215 0.59 -4.26 -14.57
C THR A 215 -0.44 -5.05 -13.77
N TYR A 216 0.02 -5.62 -12.67
CA TYR A 216 -0.82 -6.30 -11.69
C TYR A 216 -1.10 -5.33 -10.54
N ARG A 217 -2.36 -5.19 -10.15
CA ARG A 217 -2.81 -4.32 -9.07
C ARG A 217 -3.42 -5.18 -7.96
N PHE A 218 -2.99 -4.93 -6.73
CA PHE A 218 -3.41 -5.66 -5.54
C PHE A 218 -3.98 -4.67 -4.54
N ASP A 219 -5.05 -5.05 -3.84
CA ASP A 219 -5.62 -4.23 -2.77
C ASP A 219 -4.54 -3.93 -1.73
N PHE A 220 -4.31 -2.64 -1.45
CA PHE A 220 -3.29 -2.22 -0.49
C PHE A 220 -3.65 -2.58 0.95
N ASP A 221 -4.92 -2.87 1.23
CA ASP A 221 -5.36 -3.35 2.55
C ASP A 221 -5.23 -4.87 2.70
N ASP A 222 -4.67 -5.57 1.70
CA ASP A 222 -4.31 -7.00 1.78
C ASP A 222 -3.31 -7.27 2.95
N PRO A 223 -3.46 -8.38 3.69
CA PRO A 223 -2.59 -8.72 4.82
C PRO A 223 -1.09 -8.70 4.53
N HIS A 224 -0.65 -9.00 3.30
CA HIS A 224 0.78 -8.91 2.94
C HIS A 224 1.32 -7.49 3.12
N PHE A 225 0.54 -6.48 2.73
CA PHE A 225 0.91 -5.08 2.86
C PHE A 225 0.69 -4.58 4.28
N ARG A 226 -0.49 -4.82 4.85
CA ARG A 226 -0.88 -4.30 6.16
C ARG A 226 -0.03 -4.85 7.31
N ASP A 227 0.40 -6.11 7.24
CA ASP A 227 1.00 -6.76 8.40
C ASP A 227 2.54 -6.81 8.31
N THR A 228 3.10 -6.88 7.10
CA THR A 228 4.53 -7.21 6.91
C THR A 228 5.30 -6.38 5.88
N ALA A 229 4.64 -5.60 5.04
CA ALA A 229 5.34 -4.73 4.10
C ALA A 229 5.84 -3.47 4.79
N TRP A 230 6.77 -2.80 4.11
CA TRP A 230 7.20 -1.46 4.48
C TRP A 230 7.28 -0.58 3.24
N LEU A 231 7.35 0.72 3.47
CA LEU A 231 7.30 1.74 2.45
C LEU A 231 8.33 2.81 2.77
N SER A 232 9.00 3.31 1.74
CA SER A 232 9.68 4.60 1.78
C SER A 232 8.90 5.58 0.91
N LEU A 233 8.70 6.82 1.38
CA LEU A 233 8.00 7.84 0.59
C LEU A 233 8.72 8.09 -0.73
N VAL A 234 10.05 8.15 -0.70
CA VAL A 234 10.92 8.35 -1.87
C VAL A 234 11.88 7.16 -2.01
N GLU A 235 12.46 6.99 -3.20
CA GLU A 235 13.55 6.04 -3.42
C GLU A 235 14.73 6.36 -2.48
N MET A 236 15.19 5.38 -1.69
CA MET A 236 16.12 5.64 -0.59
C MET A 236 17.54 6.03 -1.03
N ARG A 237 17.98 5.64 -2.24
CA ARG A 237 19.32 5.95 -2.74
C ARG A 237 19.56 7.45 -2.89
N PHE A 238 18.60 8.13 -3.52
CA PHE A 238 18.68 9.59 -3.76
C PHE A 238 17.85 10.38 -2.76
N ALA A 239 16.85 9.73 -2.16
CA ALA A 239 15.86 10.30 -1.24
C ALA A 239 15.31 11.65 -1.70
N ARG A 240 15.02 11.77 -2.99
CA ARG A 240 14.64 13.04 -3.63
C ARG A 240 13.18 13.04 -4.03
N THR A 241 12.47 14.13 -3.76
CA THR A 241 11.09 14.28 -4.23
C THR A 241 11.04 14.43 -5.77
N PRO A 242 9.92 14.08 -6.42
CA PRO A 242 9.72 14.24 -7.85
C PRO A 242 9.59 15.72 -8.25
N ASN A 243 9.32 15.95 -9.54
CA ASN A 243 8.93 17.27 -10.02
C ASN A 243 7.42 17.45 -9.87
N LEU A 244 6.98 18.25 -8.90
CA LEU A 244 5.56 18.35 -8.51
C LEU A 244 4.70 19.07 -9.56
N ASP A 245 5.31 19.99 -10.32
CA ASP A 245 4.69 20.77 -11.41
C ASP A 245 4.00 19.92 -12.49
N ARG A 246 4.45 18.68 -12.69
CA ARG A 246 3.85 17.72 -13.64
C ARG A 246 2.60 17.04 -13.09
N HIS A 247 2.28 17.23 -11.81
CA HIS A 247 1.25 16.47 -11.11
C HIS A 247 0.18 17.35 -10.48
N ILE A 248 0.56 18.46 -9.85
CA ILE A 248 -0.36 19.37 -9.17
C ILE A 248 -0.25 20.74 -9.83
N GLU A 249 -1.38 21.32 -10.22
CA GLU A 249 -1.48 22.65 -10.83
C GLU A 249 -1.81 23.72 -9.78
N GLY A 250 -1.55 24.99 -10.10
CA GLY A 250 -2.03 26.12 -9.30
C GLY A 250 -1.21 26.42 -8.04
N LEU A 251 0.04 25.98 -7.99
CA LEU A 251 1.04 26.48 -7.04
C LEU A 251 1.88 27.59 -7.69
N SER A 252 2.42 28.47 -6.87
CA SER A 252 3.40 29.47 -7.31
C SER A 252 4.75 28.80 -7.65
N PRO A 253 5.61 29.44 -8.47
CA PRO A 253 6.95 28.92 -8.76
C PRO A 253 7.80 28.66 -7.51
N ASP A 254 7.66 29.53 -6.52
CA ASP A 254 8.35 29.45 -5.23
C ASP A 254 7.85 28.25 -4.39
N GLU A 255 6.54 28.02 -4.32
CA GLU A 255 5.96 26.81 -3.69
C GLU A 255 6.39 25.52 -4.38
N TYR A 256 6.41 25.49 -5.73
CA TYR A 256 6.96 24.34 -6.45
C TYR A 256 8.43 24.10 -6.12
N SER A 257 9.23 25.15 -6.00
CA SER A 257 10.65 25.05 -5.68
C SER A 257 10.92 24.47 -4.30
N ARG A 258 10.05 24.74 -3.31
CA ARG A 258 10.16 24.22 -1.94
C ARG A 258 9.79 22.74 -1.81
N LEU A 259 8.92 22.23 -2.69
CA LEU A 259 8.41 20.85 -2.62
C LEU A 259 9.07 19.91 -3.63
N SER A 260 9.44 20.42 -4.80
CA SER A 260 9.99 19.61 -5.90
C SER A 260 11.47 19.37 -5.72
N LYS A 261 11.93 18.18 -6.12
CA LYS A 261 13.36 17.87 -6.24
C LYS A 261 14.19 18.15 -4.97
N ARG A 262 13.58 18.12 -3.79
CA ARG A 262 14.28 18.32 -2.52
C ARG A 262 14.77 16.99 -1.97
N THR A 263 15.90 17.03 -1.27
CA THR A 263 16.45 15.85 -0.60
C THR A 263 15.78 15.70 0.76
N LEU A 264 15.25 14.51 1.02
CA LEU A 264 14.69 14.08 2.29
C LEU A 264 15.71 13.19 3.01
N GLN A 265 15.58 13.07 4.33
CA GLN A 265 16.35 12.09 5.08
C GLN A 265 15.73 10.70 4.88
N PRO A 266 16.43 9.72 4.28
CA PRO A 266 15.83 8.45 3.85
C PRO A 266 15.07 7.75 4.98
N PHE A 267 15.66 7.66 6.18
CA PHE A 267 15.06 6.96 7.32
C PHE A 267 13.85 7.67 7.92
N GLN A 268 13.71 8.97 7.74
CA GLN A 268 12.53 9.73 8.19
C GLN A 268 11.31 9.54 7.29
N THR A 269 11.48 8.85 6.16
CA THR A 269 10.42 8.59 5.18
C THR A 269 9.90 7.16 5.21
N VAL A 270 10.31 6.37 6.20
CA VAL A 270 10.01 4.95 6.31
C VAL A 270 8.75 4.73 7.17
N PHE A 271 7.82 3.92 6.66
CA PHE A 271 6.63 3.46 7.36
C PHE A 271 6.40 1.97 7.11
N ALA A 272 5.76 1.27 8.04
CA ALA A 272 5.57 -0.18 7.98
C ALA A 272 4.13 -0.60 8.29
N GLY A 273 3.63 -1.59 7.56
CA GLY A 273 2.33 -2.18 7.78
C GLY A 273 1.19 -1.15 7.84
N GLY A 274 0.34 -1.26 8.87
CA GLY A 274 -0.78 -0.36 9.11
C GLY A 274 -0.42 1.12 9.28
N ASP A 275 0.84 1.46 9.55
CA ASP A 275 1.29 2.85 9.68
C ASP A 275 1.44 3.54 8.32
N MET A 276 1.53 2.78 7.20
CA MET A 276 1.89 3.34 5.89
C MET A 276 0.92 4.42 5.41
N LYS A 277 -0.39 4.19 5.43
CA LYS A 277 -1.38 5.22 4.98
C LYS A 277 -1.31 6.47 5.86
N ALA A 278 -1.25 6.30 7.18
CA ALA A 278 -1.17 7.41 8.12
C ALA A 278 0.13 8.22 7.96
N GLY A 279 1.26 7.52 7.78
CA GLY A 279 2.55 8.13 7.52
C GLY A 279 2.55 8.99 6.27
N ILE A 280 1.95 8.52 5.18
CA ILE A 280 1.82 9.33 3.94
C ILE A 280 0.92 10.53 4.20
N ALA A 281 -0.28 10.34 4.74
CA ALA A 281 -1.26 11.40 4.94
C ALA A 281 -0.70 12.55 5.81
N LEU A 282 -0.08 12.21 6.92
CA LEU A 282 0.52 13.19 7.83
C LEU A 282 1.78 13.84 7.25
N SER A 283 2.58 13.10 6.46
CA SER A 283 3.71 13.71 5.74
C SER A 283 3.23 14.76 4.74
N ILE A 284 2.14 14.49 4.02
CA ILE A 284 1.52 15.48 3.12
C ILE A 284 1.10 16.70 3.91
N VAL A 285 0.39 16.53 5.03
CA VAL A 285 -0.07 17.66 5.87
C VAL A 285 1.11 18.50 6.35
N ARG A 286 2.18 17.87 6.86
CA ARG A 286 3.41 18.58 7.26
C ARG A 286 3.97 19.39 6.10
N ASP A 287 4.13 18.78 4.94
CA ASP A 287 4.70 19.42 3.77
C ASP A 287 3.85 20.60 3.30
N MET A 288 2.52 20.47 3.32
CA MET A 288 1.62 21.57 2.95
C MET A 288 1.76 22.72 3.96
N ARG A 289 1.76 22.42 5.26
CA ARG A 289 1.85 23.42 6.33
C ARG A 289 3.14 24.24 6.28
N GLU A 290 4.26 23.56 6.01
CA GLU A 290 5.59 24.18 6.00
C GLU A 290 5.89 24.95 4.71
N ASN A 291 5.33 24.53 3.57
CA ASN A 291 5.82 24.98 2.27
C ASN A 291 4.79 25.73 1.42
N LEU A 292 3.51 25.71 1.78
CA LEU A 292 2.44 26.36 1.01
C LEU A 292 1.81 27.53 1.75
N SER A 293 1.34 28.52 0.99
CA SER A 293 0.46 29.59 1.49
C SER A 293 -0.88 29.02 1.98
N PRO A 294 -1.58 29.68 2.93
CA PRO A 294 -2.88 29.20 3.42
C PRO A 294 -3.89 28.90 2.31
N ASP A 295 -3.96 29.73 1.27
CA ASP A 295 -4.84 29.53 0.13
C ASP A 295 -4.45 28.29 -0.69
N ALA A 296 -3.15 28.06 -0.90
CA ALA A 296 -2.67 26.87 -1.60
C ALA A 296 -2.88 25.60 -0.77
N GLN A 297 -2.65 25.65 0.54
CA GLN A 297 -2.99 24.56 1.47
C GLN A 297 -4.48 24.21 1.36
N ALA A 298 -5.35 25.22 1.38
CA ALA A 298 -6.79 25.02 1.31
C ALA A 298 -7.21 24.36 -0.02
N ARG A 299 -6.61 24.75 -1.14
CA ARG A 299 -6.86 24.12 -2.45
C ARG A 299 -6.37 22.68 -2.51
N VAL A 300 -5.14 22.42 -2.07
CA VAL A 300 -4.50 21.10 -2.19
C VAL A 300 -5.15 20.08 -1.26
N LEU A 301 -5.40 20.44 0.00
CA LEU A 301 -6.00 19.56 1.01
C LEU A 301 -7.53 19.47 0.89
N GLY A 302 -8.17 20.47 0.27
CA GLY A 302 -9.63 20.46 0.03
C GLY A 302 -10.08 19.49 -1.06
N ASN A 303 -9.20 19.09 -1.97
CA ASN A 303 -9.49 18.09 -2.99
C ASN A 303 -8.99 16.71 -2.56
N VAL A 304 -9.90 15.76 -2.48
CA VAL A 304 -9.65 14.37 -2.02
C VAL A 304 -10.21 13.35 -3.01
N GLY A 305 -10.49 13.77 -4.25
CA GLY A 305 -10.84 12.83 -5.31
C GLY A 305 -9.67 11.90 -5.62
N GLU A 306 -9.95 10.63 -5.94
CA GLU A 306 -8.93 9.60 -6.15
C GLU A 306 -7.83 10.01 -7.15
N ALA A 307 -8.21 10.66 -8.25
CA ALA A 307 -7.27 11.15 -9.26
C ALA A 307 -6.34 12.24 -8.70
N HIS A 308 -6.86 13.13 -7.85
CA HIS A 308 -6.06 14.17 -7.19
C HIS A 308 -5.14 13.57 -6.14
N VAL A 309 -5.65 12.68 -5.29
CA VAL A 309 -4.84 11.97 -4.28
C VAL A 309 -3.71 11.19 -4.95
N ASN A 310 -4.00 10.49 -6.05
CA ASN A 310 -2.99 9.76 -6.81
C ASN A 310 -1.89 10.69 -7.34
N LYS A 311 -2.28 11.83 -7.92
CA LYS A 311 -1.34 12.87 -8.40
C LYS A 311 -0.55 13.48 -7.25
N LEU A 312 -1.17 13.74 -6.12
CA LEU A 312 -0.52 14.35 -4.95
C LEU A 312 0.54 13.44 -4.36
N VAL A 313 0.18 12.19 -4.07
CA VAL A 313 1.11 11.18 -3.50
C VAL A 313 2.28 10.91 -4.45
N ASN A 314 1.99 10.67 -5.74
CA ASN A 314 3.03 10.40 -6.73
C ASN A 314 3.78 11.65 -7.19
N GLY A 315 3.23 12.85 -7.01
CA GLY A 315 3.90 14.10 -7.31
C GLY A 315 4.84 14.55 -6.20
N LEU A 316 4.51 14.27 -4.94
CA LEU A 316 5.33 14.61 -3.78
C LEU A 316 6.41 13.57 -3.49
N TYR A 317 6.10 12.28 -3.66
CA TYR A 317 6.91 11.22 -3.07
C TYR A 317 7.28 10.09 -4.05
N ARG A 318 6.32 9.60 -4.84
CA ARG A 318 6.41 8.31 -5.58
C ARG A 318 6.78 7.15 -4.64
N PRO A 319 5.87 6.77 -3.73
CA PRO A 319 6.19 5.76 -2.72
C PRO A 319 6.52 4.39 -3.30
N GLU A 320 7.46 3.73 -2.65
CA GLU A 320 7.89 2.37 -2.98
C GLU A 320 7.56 1.42 -1.83
N ILE A 321 6.60 0.52 -2.08
CA ILE A 321 6.21 -0.53 -1.14
C ILE A 321 7.12 -1.74 -1.38
N LYS A 322 7.53 -2.39 -0.29
CA LYS A 322 8.52 -3.46 -0.27
C LYS A 322 7.96 -4.64 0.53
N VAL A 323 7.77 -5.77 -0.15
CA VAL A 323 7.33 -7.04 0.46
C VAL A 323 8.50 -8.00 0.48
N ALA A 324 8.75 -8.63 1.62
CA ALA A 324 9.91 -9.50 1.78
C ALA A 324 9.82 -10.77 0.93
N ARG A 325 10.88 -11.05 0.16
CA ARG A 325 11.23 -12.29 -0.54
C ARG A 325 10.30 -12.76 -1.65
N HIS A 326 9.00 -12.76 -1.44
CA HIS A 326 8.00 -13.19 -2.40
C HIS A 326 6.61 -12.65 -2.05
N PHE A 327 5.77 -12.54 -3.07
CA PHE A 327 4.37 -12.15 -2.94
C PHE A 327 3.51 -13.09 -3.79
N PHE A 328 2.43 -13.60 -3.20
CA PHE A 328 1.49 -14.49 -3.85
C PHE A 328 0.07 -13.96 -3.67
N SER A 329 -0.69 -13.84 -4.75
CA SER A 329 -2.11 -13.49 -4.68
C SER A 329 -2.89 -14.06 -5.85
N ASN A 330 -4.12 -14.51 -5.57
CA ASN A 330 -5.15 -14.80 -6.57
C ASN A 330 -6.23 -13.70 -6.62
N GLN A 331 -6.07 -12.63 -5.83
CA GLN A 331 -6.92 -11.44 -5.82
C GLN A 331 -6.14 -10.29 -6.44
N TYR A 332 -6.33 -10.06 -7.73
CA TYR A 332 -5.63 -9.02 -8.46
C TYR A 332 -6.45 -8.51 -9.65
N MET A 333 -6.11 -7.31 -10.11
CA MET A 333 -6.54 -6.78 -11.40
C MET A 333 -5.34 -6.77 -12.34
N GLU A 334 -5.52 -7.34 -13.53
CA GLU A 334 -4.53 -7.30 -14.61
C GLU A 334 -4.86 -6.18 -15.59
N VAL A 335 -3.85 -5.37 -15.91
CA VAL A 335 -3.99 -4.22 -16.79
C VAL A 335 -2.88 -4.23 -17.83
N ALA A 336 -3.25 -4.25 -19.11
CA ALA A 336 -2.30 -4.03 -20.19
C ALA A 336 -1.89 -2.54 -20.22
N VAL A 337 -0.58 -2.30 -20.28
CA VAL A 337 0.02 -0.96 -20.32
C VAL A 337 1.03 -0.88 -21.47
N LYS A 338 1.31 0.32 -21.96
CA LYS A 338 2.33 0.50 -23.00
C LYS A 338 3.71 0.20 -22.40
N LYS A 339 4.53 -0.60 -23.08
CA LYS A 339 5.94 -0.73 -22.71
C LYS A 339 6.66 0.58 -23.09
N ASP A 340 7.33 1.19 -22.13
CA ASP A 340 8.16 2.38 -22.36
C ASP A 340 9.61 1.95 -22.55
N ASP A 341 10.15 2.07 -23.77
CA ASP A 341 11.54 1.71 -24.08
C ASP A 341 12.54 2.85 -23.80
N LYS A 342 12.18 3.80 -22.93
CA LYS A 342 13.03 4.95 -22.61
C LYS A 342 14.14 4.54 -21.61
N PHE A 343 15.29 4.21 -22.22
CA PHE A 343 16.66 4.04 -21.68
C PHE A 343 16.90 2.93 -20.64
#